data_AF-A0A8C7W5D1-F1
#
_entry.id   AF-A0A8C7W5D1-F1
#
_cell.length_a   1.000
_cell.length_b   1.000
_cell.length_c   1.000
_cell.angle_alpha   90.00
_cell.angle_beta   90.00
_cell.angle_gamma   90.00
#
_symmetry.space_group_name_H-M   'P 1'
#
loop_
_entity.id
_entity.type
_entity.pdbx_description
1 polymer ?
#
loop_
_entity_poly.entity_id
_entity_poly.type
_entity_poly.pdbx_seq_one_letter_code
_entity_poly.pdbx_strand_id
1 'polypeptide(L)'
;MSMHGGTALQEEVVQMLSRKQKKNVLKPNKPLSLKDEVTGKLRKGIDAMCITEMSMMMACWKQNNFADALCSNEMQSFYKCIAVKAISEHHIIGQGGCFQPKQATTLLK
;
A
#
# COMPACT_ATOMS: atom_id res chain seq x y z
N MET A 1 15.37 -26.29 15.82
CA MET A 1 14.55 -26.91 16.88
C MET A 1 13.10 -26.65 16.55
N SER A 2 12.34 -27.65 16.10
CA SER A 2 10.96 -27.46 15.63
C SER A 2 10.01 -27.37 16.82
N MET A 3 9.41 -26.20 17.06
CA MET A 3 8.39 -26.00 18.08
C MET A 3 7.08 -26.65 17.63
N HIS A 4 6.78 -27.85 18.13
CA HIS A 4 5.55 -28.59 17.86
C HIS A 4 4.33 -28.08 18.67
N GLY A 5 4.40 -26.90 19.29
CA GLY A 5 3.40 -26.41 20.25
C GLY A 5 2.16 -25.73 19.65
N GLY A 6 2.11 -25.48 18.34
CA GLY A 6 1.04 -24.69 17.72
C GLY A 6 -0.30 -25.42 17.54
N THR A 7 -0.28 -26.73 17.30
CA THR A 7 -1.50 -27.51 17.00
C THR A 7 -2.36 -27.75 18.24
N ALA A 8 -1.75 -28.00 19.40
CA ALA A 8 -2.48 -28.19 20.65
C ALA A 8 -3.22 -26.91 21.09
N LEU A 9 -2.58 -25.75 20.94
CA LEU A 9 -3.16 -24.45 21.28
C LEU A 9 -4.32 -24.08 20.34
N GLN A 10 -4.27 -24.49 19.07
CA GLN A 10 -5.38 -24.32 18.14
C GLN A 10 -6.63 -25.09 18.57
N GLU A 11 -6.46 -26.36 18.94
CA GLU A 11 -7.57 -27.22 19.35
C GLU A 11 -8.20 -26.71 20.65
N GLU A 12 -7.37 -26.26 21.59
CA GLU A 12 -7.80 -25.64 22.84
C GLU A 12 -8.55 -24.32 22.61
N VAL A 13 -8.08 -23.44 21.72
CA VAL A 13 -8.77 -22.17 21.39
C VAL A 13 -10.11 -22.43 20.69
N VAL A 14 -10.17 -23.38 19.76
CA VAL A 14 -11.44 -23.77 19.10
C VAL A 14 -12.43 -24.33 20.14
N GLN A 15 -11.96 -25.16 21.07
CA GLN A 15 -12.77 -25.74 22.13
C GLN A 15 -13.23 -24.70 23.16
N MET A 16 -12.34 -23.79 23.60
CA MET A 16 -12.65 -22.74 24.57
C MET A 16 -13.65 -21.70 24.02
N LEU A 17 -13.53 -21.33 22.74
CA LEU A 17 -14.49 -20.45 22.08
C LEU A 17 -15.84 -21.15 21.85
N SER A 18 -15.84 -22.45 21.58
CA SER A 18 -17.07 -23.26 21.42
C SER A 18 -17.82 -23.51 22.74
N ARG A 19 -17.15 -23.49 23.90
CA ARG A 19 -17.85 -23.63 25.20
C ARG A 19 -18.69 -22.40 25.55
N LYS A 20 -18.31 -21.21 25.07
CA LYS A 20 -19.07 -19.96 25.28
C LYS A 20 -20.20 -19.76 24.25
N GLN A 21 -20.04 -20.27 23.03
CA GLN A 21 -21.07 -20.21 21.99
C GLN A 21 -21.13 -21.57 21.27
N LYS A 22 -22.31 -22.19 21.17
CA LYS A 22 -22.57 -23.52 20.58
C LYS A 22 -22.17 -23.70 19.08
N LYS A 23 -21.36 -22.81 18.51
CA LYS A 23 -20.85 -22.83 17.15
C LYS A 23 -19.35 -22.54 17.16
N ASN A 24 -18.58 -23.25 16.33
CA ASN A 24 -17.16 -22.99 16.13
C ASN A 24 -16.97 -21.55 15.64
N VAL A 25 -16.42 -20.69 16.49
CA VAL A 25 -16.29 -19.24 16.26
C VAL A 25 -15.32 -18.93 15.11
N LEU A 26 -14.33 -19.80 14.87
CA LEU A 26 -13.37 -19.66 13.78
C LEU A 26 -13.27 -20.99 13.01
N LYS A 27 -13.26 -20.90 11.68
CA LYS A 27 -12.99 -22.03 10.75
C LYS A 27 -11.82 -21.66 9.84
N PRO A 28 -10.57 -21.78 10.32
CA PRO A 28 -9.40 -21.43 9.51
C PRO A 28 -9.22 -22.41 8.35
N ASN A 29 -8.98 -21.90 7.13
CA ASN A 29 -8.62 -22.74 5.98
C ASN A 29 -7.14 -23.20 6.02
N LYS A 30 -6.34 -22.65 6.93
CA LYS A 30 -4.91 -22.91 7.12
C LYS A 30 -4.62 -23.01 8.62
N PRO A 31 -3.60 -23.79 9.03
CA PRO A 31 -3.21 -23.84 10.43
C PRO A 31 -2.80 -22.45 10.93
N LEU A 32 -3.16 -22.11 12.17
CA LEU A 32 -2.77 -20.85 12.84
C LEU A 32 -1.34 -20.95 13.35
N SER A 33 -0.40 -21.23 12.45
CA SER A 33 1.03 -21.16 12.69
C SER A 33 1.61 -19.96 11.96
N LEU A 34 2.50 -19.22 12.62
CA LEU A 34 3.28 -18.19 11.95
C LEU A 34 4.17 -18.84 10.88
N LYS A 35 4.32 -18.14 9.76
CA LYS A 35 5.24 -18.52 8.69
C LYS A 35 6.53 -17.73 8.85
N ASP A 36 7.63 -18.29 8.35
CA ASP A 36 8.95 -17.64 8.35
C ASP A 36 9.09 -16.55 7.28
N GLU A 37 7.97 -16.13 6.68
CA GLU A 37 7.95 -15.16 5.59
C GLU A 37 6.79 -14.17 5.73
N VAL A 38 7.07 -12.91 5.36
CA VAL A 38 6.07 -11.85 5.26
C VAL A 38 5.75 -11.55 3.80
N THR A 39 4.48 -11.28 3.51
CA THR A 39 4.05 -10.95 2.15
C THR A 39 4.50 -9.54 1.77
N GLY A 40 4.84 -9.35 0.50
CA GLY A 40 5.17 -8.04 -0.02
C GLY A 40 4.04 -7.04 0.12
N LYS A 41 4.38 -5.76 0.38
CA LYS A 41 3.42 -4.67 0.29
C LYS A 41 2.91 -4.58 -1.14
N LEU A 42 1.59 -4.64 -1.31
CA LEU A 42 0.96 -4.36 -2.60
C LEU A 42 1.41 -2.97 -3.06
N ARG A 43 2.01 -2.89 -4.25
CA ARG A 43 2.37 -1.59 -4.83
C ARG A 43 1.06 -0.81 -4.98
N LYS A 44 0.99 0.38 -4.38
CA LYS A 44 -0.10 1.32 -4.68
C LYS A 44 -0.09 1.50 -6.20
N GLY A 45 -1.25 1.35 -6.82
CA GLY A 45 -1.40 1.57 -8.26
C GLY A 45 -0.88 2.95 -8.65
N ILE A 46 -0.54 3.12 -9.92
CA ILE A 46 -0.17 4.42 -10.47
C ILE A 46 -1.44 5.27 -10.45
N ASP A 47 -1.61 6.06 -9.40
CA ASP A 47 -2.60 7.12 -9.41
C ASP A 47 -2.13 8.19 -10.40
N ALA A 48 -3.05 8.76 -11.18
CA ALA A 48 -2.68 9.83 -12.08
C ALA A 48 -2.26 11.03 -11.22
N MET A 49 -0.96 11.31 -11.23
CA MET A 49 -0.38 12.44 -10.49
C MET A 49 -0.54 13.73 -11.30
N CYS A 50 -0.51 14.87 -10.61
CA CYS A 50 -0.66 16.21 -11.19
C CYS A 50 -2.05 16.51 -11.81
N ILE A 51 -3.10 15.76 -11.41
CA ILE A 51 -4.47 15.99 -11.90
C ILE A 51 -4.97 17.38 -11.51
N THR A 52 -4.59 17.88 -10.33
CA THR A 52 -4.97 19.19 -9.83
C THR A 52 -4.42 20.33 -10.68
N GLU A 53 -3.17 20.23 -11.09
CA GLU A 53 -2.49 21.20 -11.94
C GLU A 53 -3.01 21.10 -13.37
N MET A 54 -3.28 19.87 -13.84
CA MET A 54 -3.91 19.65 -15.13
C MET A 54 -5.30 20.29 -15.19
N SER A 55 -6.12 20.16 -14.14
CA SER A 55 -7.46 20.75 -14.13
C SER A 55 -7.43 22.29 -14.09
N MET A 56 -6.48 22.89 -13.37
CA MET A 56 -6.26 24.35 -13.39
C MET A 56 -5.84 24.86 -14.78
N MET A 57 -4.92 24.17 -15.45
CA MET A 57 -4.49 24.50 -16.81
C MET A 57 -5.65 24.42 -17.80
N MET A 58 -6.46 23.35 -17.75
CA MET A 58 -7.66 23.21 -18.59
C MET A 58 -8.70 24.29 -18.31
N ALA A 59 -8.86 24.71 -17.05
CA ALA A 59 -9.77 25.79 -16.68
C ALA A 59 -9.33 27.13 -17.27
N CYS A 60 -8.03 27.45 -17.18
CA CYS A 60 -7.48 28.67 -17.79
C CYS A 60 -7.62 28.64 -19.31
N TRP A 61 -7.29 27.53 -19.96
CA TRP A 61 -7.45 27.37 -21.40
C TRP A 61 -8.90 27.59 -21.83
N LYS A 62 -9.87 27.04 -21.11
CA LYS A 62 -11.29 27.22 -21.42
C LYS A 62 -11.73 28.68 -21.38
N GLN A 63 -11.18 29.48 -20.46
CA GLN A 63 -11.51 30.91 -20.33
C GLN A 63 -10.80 31.79 -21.37
N ASN A 64 -9.62 31.36 -21.83
CA ASN A 64 -8.73 32.16 -22.67
C ASN A 64 -8.58 31.62 -24.09
N ASN A 65 -9.58 30.88 -24.60
CA ASN A 65 -9.58 30.29 -25.94
C ASN A 65 -8.33 29.42 -26.24
N PHE A 66 -7.86 28.68 -25.24
CA PHE A 66 -6.68 27.81 -25.33
C PHE A 66 -5.39 28.56 -25.72
N ALA A 67 -5.30 29.86 -25.41
CA ALA A 67 -4.09 30.65 -25.64
C ALA A 67 -3.05 30.41 -24.53
N ASP A 68 -1.97 29.71 -24.88
CA ASP A 68 -0.88 29.33 -23.97
C ASP A 68 -0.19 30.53 -23.30
N ALA A 69 -0.06 31.65 -24.02
CA ALA A 69 0.57 32.86 -23.49
C ALA A 69 -0.19 33.43 -22.28
N LEU A 70 -1.53 33.30 -22.27
CA LEU A 70 -2.39 33.81 -21.20
C LEU A 70 -2.43 32.85 -19.99
N CYS A 71 -2.10 31.58 -20.18
CA CYS A 71 -2.11 30.54 -19.15
C CYS A 71 -0.70 30.06 -18.75
N SER A 72 0.30 30.92 -18.93
CA SER A 72 1.71 30.58 -18.71
C SER A 72 2.02 30.18 -17.26
N ASN A 73 1.31 30.75 -16.28
CA ASN A 73 1.47 30.43 -14.87
C ASN A 73 0.98 29.01 -14.53
N GLU A 74 -0.23 28.67 -14.98
CA GLU A 74 -0.85 27.35 -14.78
C GLU A 74 -0.05 26.27 -15.49
N MET A 75 0.46 26.59 -16.68
CA MET A 75 1.30 25.68 -17.45
C MET A 75 2.66 25.45 -16.80
N GLN A 76 3.29 26.49 -16.24
CA GLN A 76 4.53 26.34 -15.48
C GLN A 76 4.31 25.50 -14.21
N SER A 77 3.18 25.67 -13.52
CA SER A 77 2.81 24.88 -12.34
C SER A 77 2.66 23.39 -12.70
N PHE A 78 1.97 23.10 -13.81
CA PHE A 78 1.82 21.73 -14.31
C PHE A 78 3.17 21.09 -14.65
N TYR A 79 4.06 21.78 -15.37
CA TYR A 79 5.39 21.26 -15.68
C TYR A 79 6.26 21.06 -14.43
N LYS A 80 6.16 21.95 -13.43
CA LYS A 80 6.84 21.77 -12.14
C LYS A 80 6.37 20.49 -11.44
N CYS A 81 5.06 20.22 -11.43
CA CYS A 81 4.53 18.99 -10.85
C CYS A 81 5.05 17.75 -11.58
N ILE A 82 5.06 17.75 -12.92
CA ILE A 82 5.61 16.64 -13.71
C ILE A 82 7.09 16.43 -13.43
N ALA A 83 7.89 17.50 -13.35
CA ALA A 83 9.32 17.40 -13.09
C ALA A 83 9.60 16.76 -11.71
N VAL A 84 8.86 17.19 -10.67
CA VAL A 84 8.96 16.58 -9.33
C VAL A 84 8.54 15.11 -9.35
N LYS A 85 7.53 14.75 -10.14
CA LYS A 85 7.11 13.36 -10.31
C LYS A 85 8.20 12.50 -10.95
N ALA A 86 8.79 12.96 -12.07
CA ALA A 86 9.84 12.21 -12.77
C ALA A 86 11.03 11.89 -11.84
N ILE A 87 11.31 12.78 -10.89
CA ILE A 87 12.35 12.59 -9.87
C ILE A 87 11.89 11.61 -8.77
N SER A 88 10.62 11.62 -8.39
CA SER A 88 10.06 10.79 -7.30
C SER A 88 9.65 9.37 -7.71
N GLU A 89 9.54 9.05 -9.00
CA GLU A 89 9.38 7.66 -9.47
C GLU A 89 10.59 6.78 -9.06
N HIS A 90 11.77 7.38 -8.89
CA HIS A 90 12.94 6.71 -8.31
C HIS A 90 12.86 6.51 -6.79
N HIS A 91 11.92 7.16 -6.10
CA HIS A 91 11.77 7.14 -4.65
C HIS A 91 10.46 6.50 -4.16
N ILE A 92 9.95 5.51 -4.90
CA ILE A 92 9.04 4.49 -4.32
C ILE A 92 9.85 3.42 -3.54
N ILE A 93 11.11 3.72 -3.23
CA ILE A 93 12.01 2.91 -2.42
C ILE A 93 12.25 3.65 -1.10
N GLY A 94 11.23 3.59 -0.25
CA GLY A 94 11.42 3.81 1.18
C GLY A 94 11.00 5.19 1.65
N GLN A 95 9.75 5.27 2.10
CA GLN A 95 9.44 6.02 3.32
C GLN A 95 8.09 5.57 3.86
N GLY A 96 8.11 5.11 5.10
CA GLY A 96 6.93 4.66 5.83
C GLY A 96 7.22 3.43 6.67
N GLY A 97 7.98 3.62 7.76
CA GLY A 97 8.01 2.84 9.02
C GLY A 97 8.20 1.32 9.01
N CYS A 98 8.00 0.62 7.90
CA CYS A 98 8.02 -0.83 7.80
C CYS A 98 9.29 -1.30 7.09
N PHE A 99 9.90 -2.36 7.61
CA PHE A 99 10.99 -3.06 6.93
C PHE A 99 10.57 -3.51 5.54
N GLN A 100 11.52 -3.52 4.60
CA GLN A 100 11.26 -4.19 3.33
C GLN A 100 11.00 -5.69 3.59
N PRO A 101 10.09 -6.33 2.85
CA PRO A 101 9.77 -7.74 3.02
C PRO A 101 11.01 -8.63 3.05
N LYS A 102 12.01 -8.33 2.20
CA LYS A 102 13.29 -9.05 2.15
C LYS A 102 14.10 -8.95 3.46
N GLN A 103 14.10 -7.78 4.09
CA GLN A 103 14.78 -7.57 5.37
C GLN A 103 14.04 -8.30 6.49
N ALA A 104 12.71 -8.19 6.52
CA ALA A 104 11.88 -8.87 7.50
C ALA A 104 11.95 -10.40 7.38
N THR A 105 11.89 -10.98 6.17
CA THR A 105 12.02 -12.43 5.95
C THR A 105 13.39 -12.97 6.37
N THR A 106 14.44 -12.14 6.29
CA THR A 106 15.79 -12.56 6.71
C THR A 106 15.89 -12.70 8.23
N LEU A 107 15.12 -11.90 8.99
CA LEU A 107 15.07 -11.95 10.44
C LEU A 107 14.15 -13.05 11.00
N LEU A 108 13.35 -13.68 10.14
CA LEU A 108 12.41 -14.74 10.51
C LEU A 108 12.96 -16.15 10.30
N LYS A 109 14.15 -16.28 9.67
CA LYS A 109 14.90 -17.53 9.53
C LYS A 109 15.88 -17.71 10.67
#